data_AF-A0A7X9XFD3-F1
#
_entry.id   AF-A0A7X9XFD3-F1
#
_cell.length_a   1.000
_cell.length_b   1.000
_cell.length_c   1.000
_cell.angle_alpha   90.00
_cell.angle_beta   90.00
_cell.angle_gamma   90.00
#
_symmetry.space_group_name_H-M   'P 1'
#
loop_
_entity.id
_entity.type
_entity.pdbx_description
1 polymer ?
#
loop_
_entity_poly.entity_id
_entity_poly.type
_entity_poly.pdbx_seq_one_letter_code
_entity_poly.pdbx_strand_id
1 'polypeptide(L)' 'MLVIHGLKDQVVDVKAAYRYREAIHSCKLGIYEELDHGIAGEDSEKALNEMIEFLK' A
#
# COMPACT_ATOMS: atom_id res chain seq x y z
N MET A 1 8.10 -6.94 6.20
CA MET A 1 8.02 -6.04 5.02
C MET A 1 6.62 -5.45 4.99
N LEU A 2 6.46 -4.18 4.62
CA LEU A 2 5.15 -3.54 4.41
C LEU A 2 5.01 -3.19 2.92
N VAL A 3 3.85 -3.49 2.34
CA VAL A 3 3.43 -3.05 1.01
C VAL A 3 2.19 -2.20 1.18
N ILE A 4 2.25 -0.96 0.70
CA ILE A 4 1.10 -0.07 0.60
C ILE A 4 0.77 0.10 -0.88
N HIS A 5 -0.52 0.00 -1.22
CA HIS A 5 -0.99 0.20 -2.60
C HIS A 5 -2.35 0.89 -2.62
N GLY A 6 -2.56 1.74 -3.60
CA GLY A 6 -3.83 2.43 -3.82
C GLY A 6 -4.69 1.77 -4.90
N LEU A 7 -6.01 1.70 -4.70
CA LEU A 7 -6.95 1.18 -5.70
C LEU A 7 -7.12 2.14 -6.89
N LYS A 8 -6.77 3.42 -6.74
CA LYS A 8 -6.78 4.40 -7.82
C LYS A 8 -5.43 4.52 -8.53
N ASP A 9 -4.45 3.67 -8.23
CA ASP A 9 -3.21 3.59 -8.99
C ASP A 9 -3.50 3.18 -10.45
N GLN A 10 -3.34 4.14 -11.38
CA GLN A 10 -3.53 3.93 -12.82
C GLN A 10 -2.23 3.53 -13.53
N VAL A 11 -1.10 3.45 -12.82
CA VAL A 11 0.23 3.13 -13.35
C VAL A 11 0.57 1.66 -13.06
N VAL A 12 0.26 1.19 -11.85
CA VAL A 12 0.54 -0.18 -11.39
C VAL A 12 -0.74 -0.82 -10.83
N ASP A 13 -1.15 -1.94 -11.43
CA ASP A 13 -2.31 -2.73 -10.97
C ASP A 13 -2.08 -3.27 -9.56
N VAL A 14 -3.10 -3.14 -8.69
CA VAL A 14 -3.11 -3.63 -7.30
C VAL A 14 -2.75 -5.12 -7.16
N LYS A 15 -2.92 -5.92 -8.21
CA LYS A 15 -2.43 -7.32 -8.26
C LYS A 15 -0.94 -7.45 -7.95
N ALA A 16 -0.12 -6.43 -8.27
CA ALA A 16 1.29 -6.43 -7.90
C ALA A 16 1.46 -6.53 -6.37
N ALA A 17 0.65 -5.80 -5.61
CA ALA A 17 0.68 -5.78 -4.15
C ALA A 17 0.27 -7.14 -3.55
N TYR A 18 -0.75 -7.78 -4.12
CA TYR A 18 -1.15 -9.14 -3.72
C TYR A 18 -0.06 -10.18 -4.01
N ARG A 19 0.63 -10.08 -5.16
CA ARG A 19 1.75 -10.98 -5.50
C ARG A 19 2.90 -10.89 -4.50
N TYR A 20 3.20 -9.70 -3.97
CA TYR A 20 4.18 -9.56 -2.90
C TYR A 20 3.74 -10.25 -1.60
N ARG A 21 2.46 -10.14 -1.23
CA ARG A 21 1.90 -10.83 -0.06
C ARG A 21 1.98 -12.35 -0.18
N GLU A 22 1.75 -12.89 -1.37
CA GLU A 22 1.87 -14.33 -1.65
C GLU A 22 3.32 -14.82 -1.62
N ALA A 23 4.26 -14.05 -2.17
CA ALA A 23 5.66 -14.43 -2.26
C ALA A 23 6.44 -14.27 -0.95
N ILE A 24 6.00 -13.37 -0.05
CA ILE A 24 6.76 -12.98 1.15
C ILE A 24 5.92 -13.25 2.40
N HIS A 25 6.30 -14.30 3.13
CA HIS A 25 5.52 -14.84 4.26
C HIS A 25 5.22 -13.82 5.37
N SER A 26 6.14 -12.88 5.63
CA SER A 26 6.02 -11.82 6.64
C SER A 26 5.67 -10.44 6.07
N CYS A 27 5.03 -10.40 4.89
CA CYS A 27 4.58 -9.16 4.27
C CYS A 27 3.26 -8.67 4.87
N LYS A 28 3.21 -7.47 5.44
CA LYS A 28 1.97 -6.76 5.74
C LYS A 28 1.50 -6.02 4.48
N LEU A 29 0.19 -6.04 4.21
CA LEU A 29 -0.40 -5.42 3.03
C LEU A 29 -1.43 -4.37 3.48
N GLY A 30 -1.26 -3.13 3.05
CA GLY A 30 -2.21 -2.03 3.21
C GLY A 30 -2.76 -1.62 1.85
N ILE A 31 -4.05 -1.90 1.61
CA ILE A 31 -4.76 -1.46 0.41
C ILE A 31 -5.68 -0.30 0.79
N TYR A 32 -5.60 0.78 0.02
CA TYR A 32 -6.32 2.02 0.29
C TYR A 32 -7.20 2.39 -0.90
N GLU A 33 -8.42 2.85 -0.65
CA GLU A 33 -9.42 3.07 -1.70
C GLU A 33 -9.12 4.32 -2.51
N GLU A 34 -8.67 5.37 -1.84
CA GLU A 34 -8.54 6.70 -2.41
C GLU A 34 -7.09 7.08 -2.74
N LEU A 35 -6.14 6.16 -2.61
CA LEU A 35 -4.74 6.40 -2.97
C LEU A 35 -4.46 6.19 -4.46
N ASP A 36 -3.68 7.10 -5.03
CA ASP A 36 -3.09 6.97 -6.35
C ASP A 36 -1.67 6.36 -6.31
N HIS A 37 -1.00 6.32 -7.47
CA HIS A 37 0.36 5.80 -7.62
C HIS A 37 1.39 6.55 -6.77
N GLY A 38 1.18 7.85 -6.56
CA GLY A 38 2.06 8.73 -5.80
C GLY A 38 1.78 8.76 -4.31
N ILE A 39 0.89 7.89 -3.80
CA ILE A 39 0.41 7.91 -2.41
C ILE A 39 -0.31 9.23 -2.08
N ALA A 40 -0.87 9.90 -3.09
CA ALA A 40 -1.76 11.04 -2.90
C ALA A 40 -3.24 10.59 -2.86
N GLY A 41 -4.11 11.42 -2.31
CA GLY A 41 -5.54 11.15 -2.15
C GLY A 41 -6.04 11.24 -0.70
N GLU A 42 -7.31 10.94 -0.46
CA GLU A 42 -7.93 11.11 0.87
C GLU A 42 -7.31 10.22 1.95
N ASP A 43 -6.77 9.07 1.54
CA ASP A 43 -6.14 8.08 2.40
C ASP A 43 -4.64 8.36 2.71
N SER A 44 -4.07 9.47 2.20
CA SER A 44 -2.62 9.77 2.28
C SER A 44 -2.09 9.76 3.71
N GLU A 45 -2.76 10.46 4.62
CA GLU A 45 -2.33 10.52 6.02
C GLU A 45 -2.40 9.16 6.71
N LYS A 46 -3.41 8.35 6.38
CA LYS A 46 -3.59 7.02 6.95
C LYS A 46 -2.47 6.07 6.52
N ALA A 47 -2.13 6.09 5.23
CA ALA A 47 -0.99 5.34 4.71
C ALA A 47 0.34 5.81 5.30
N LEU A 48 0.54 7.12 5.44
CA LEU A 48 1.74 7.67 6.08
C LEU A 48 1.87 7.21 7.53
N ASN A 49 0.78 7.26 8.30
CA ASN A 49 0.77 6.77 9.68
C ASN A 49 1.07 5.27 9.76
N GLU A 50 0.53 4.45 8.86
CA GLU A 50 0.86 3.02 8.80
C GLU A 50 2.35 2.78 8.49
N MET A 51 2.94 3.56 7.60
CA MET A 51 4.38 3.50 7.32
C MET A 51 5.21 3.86 8.55
N ILE A 52 4.84 4.92 9.26
CA ILE A 52 5.54 5.35 10.49
C ILE A 52 5.44 4.27 11.57
N GLU A 53 4.25 3.73 11.81
CA GLU A 53 4.05 2.67 12.82
C GLU A 53 4.81 1.39 12.47
N PHE A 54 4.95 1.06 11.19
CA PHE A 54 5.72 -0.11 10.77
C PHE A 54 7.24 0.03 10.99
N LEU A 55 7.77 1.26 11.02
CA LEU A 55 9.19 1.53 11.21
C LEU A 55 9.63 1.62 12.68
N LYS A 56 8.67 1.64 13.62
CA LYS A 56 8.94 1.59 15.06
C LYS A 56 9.25 0.17 15.52
#